data_AF-A0A4Y6S247-F1
#
_entry.id   AF-A0A4Y6S247-F1
#
_cell.length_a   1.000
_cell.length_b   1.000
_cell.length_c   1.000
_cell.angle_alpha   90.00
_cell.angle_beta   90.00
_cell.angle_gamma   90.00
#
_symmetry.space_group_name_H-M   'P 1'
#
loop_
_entity.id
_entity.type
_entity.pdbx_description
1 polymer ?
#
loop_
_entity_poly.entity_id
_entity_poly.type
_entity_poly.pdbx_seq_one_letter_code
_entity_poly.pdbx_strand_id
1 'polypeptide(L)'
;MALTIQTHPVSAFDSHAGYYYPEAQTREPYVSEIEVAPDASKRSRAAFVIGLAAQQAKQAYAPGYHLFAKGGELEKLIIVATGDGQYDTLFRMRALLASLTSMARGTELFARTDAPQDLNFLDFCKLIGFKQVTVSNGKDVTHQIKVQ
;
A
#
# COMPACT_ATOMS: atom_id res chain seq x y z
N MET A 1 21.26 27.22 38.74
CA MET A 1 20.72 25.87 38.47
C MET A 1 19.90 25.99 37.20
N ALA A 2 20.47 25.64 36.04
CA ALA A 2 19.83 25.81 34.75
C ALA A 2 19.02 24.55 34.43
N LEU A 3 17.73 24.73 34.17
CA LEU A 3 16.81 23.66 33.77
C LEU A 3 17.04 23.37 32.27
N THR A 4 17.74 22.29 31.97
CA THR A 4 17.96 21.84 30.59
C THR A 4 16.67 21.19 30.08
N ILE A 5 15.99 21.83 29.14
CA ILE A 5 14.86 21.23 28.42
C ILE A 5 15.44 20.25 27.40
N GLN A 6 15.27 18.94 27.64
CA GLN A 6 15.55 17.91 26.65
C GLN A 6 14.43 17.93 25.61
N THR A 7 14.71 18.51 24.44
CA THR A 7 13.83 18.36 23.27
C THR A 7 14.09 16.99 22.68
N HIS A 8 13.26 16.00 23.05
CA HIS A 8 13.16 14.80 22.23
C HIS A 8 12.57 15.21 20.88
N PRO A 9 13.16 14.80 19.75
CA PRO A 9 12.46 14.95 18.48
C PRO A 9 11.14 14.22 18.63
N VAL A 10 10.03 14.94 18.51
CA VAL A 10 8.73 14.33 18.26
C VAL A 10 8.91 13.60 16.95
N SER A 11 9.21 12.30 17.02
CA SER A 11 8.85 11.40 15.94
C SER A 11 7.34 11.49 15.90
N ALA A 12 6.81 12.38 15.04
CA ALA A 12 5.41 12.36 14.68
C ALA A 12 5.13 10.90 14.38
N PHE A 13 4.36 10.24 15.26
CA PHE A 13 4.11 8.80 15.15
C PHE A 13 3.88 8.51 13.67
N ASP A 14 4.62 7.57 13.08
CA ASP A 14 4.11 6.93 11.87
C ASP A 14 2.87 6.15 12.34
N SER A 15 1.77 6.88 12.51
CA SER A 15 0.66 6.60 13.42
C SER A 15 -0.25 5.46 12.94
N HIS A 16 0.20 4.75 11.92
CA HIS A 16 -0.51 3.66 11.31
C HIS A 16 -0.12 2.32 11.95
N ALA A 17 1.16 2.13 12.29
CA ALA A 17 1.61 0.99 13.08
C ALA A 17 1.08 1.12 14.52
N GLY A 18 0.63 0.01 15.10
CA GLY A 18 -0.03 -0.02 16.40
C GLY A 18 -1.51 0.40 16.38
N TYR A 19 -2.01 1.01 15.30
CA TYR A 19 -3.43 1.34 15.13
C TYR A 19 -4.13 0.45 14.09
N TYR A 20 -3.57 0.33 12.88
CA TYR A 20 -4.14 -0.49 11.81
C TYR A 20 -3.49 -1.87 11.67
N TYR A 21 -2.22 -2.01 12.09
CA TYR A 21 -1.42 -3.22 11.96
C TYR A 21 -0.28 -3.21 12.99
N PRO A 22 0.27 -4.36 13.41
CA PRO A 22 1.44 -4.40 14.30
C PRO A 22 2.70 -3.89 13.59
N GLU A 23 3.72 -3.53 14.35
CA GLU A 23 5.04 -3.16 13.81
C GLU A 23 5.55 -4.15 12.75
N ALA A 24 6.26 -3.66 11.73
CA ALA A 24 6.70 -4.51 10.63
C ALA A 24 7.85 -5.44 11.02
N GLN A 25 7.62 -6.75 10.87
CA GLN A 25 8.64 -7.79 11.07
C GLN A 25 9.59 -7.86 9.88
N THR A 26 9.12 -7.51 8.68
CA THR A 26 9.92 -7.59 7.45
C THR A 26 9.77 -6.32 6.61
N ARG A 27 10.85 -5.91 5.96
CA ARG A 27 10.90 -4.74 5.10
C ARG A 27 11.73 -5.03 3.85
N GLU A 28 11.30 -4.54 2.69
CA GLU A 28 12.09 -4.63 1.46
C GLU A 28 11.99 -3.38 0.58
N PRO A 29 13.06 -3.04 -0.17
CA PRO A 29 12.94 -2.08 -1.25
C PRO A 29 12.30 -2.76 -2.48
N TYR A 30 11.46 -2.02 -3.19
CA TYR A 30 11.06 -2.33 -4.55
C TYR A 30 11.56 -1.20 -5.45
N VAL A 31 12.49 -1.52 -6.35
CA VAL A 31 13.09 -0.57 -7.30
C VAL A 31 12.44 -0.82 -8.65
N SER A 32 11.74 0.19 -9.17
CA SER A 32 11.11 0.13 -10.49
C SER A 32 11.77 1.11 -11.44
N GLU A 33 11.87 0.75 -12.71
CA GLU A 33 12.31 1.66 -13.78
C GLU A 33 11.20 2.63 -14.20
N ILE A 34 9.97 2.44 -13.69
CA ILE A 34 8.83 3.28 -14.00
C ILE A 34 8.97 4.64 -13.31
N GLU A 35 8.90 5.70 -14.09
CA GLU A 35 8.84 7.06 -13.56
C GLU A 35 7.47 7.36 -12.94
N VAL A 36 7.47 8.23 -11.94
CA VAL A 36 6.21 8.72 -11.37
C VAL A 36 5.50 9.57 -12.44
N ALA A 37 4.21 9.29 -12.68
CA ALA A 37 3.43 10.00 -13.66
C ALA A 37 3.38 11.51 -13.34
N PRO A 38 3.51 12.40 -14.34
CA PRO A 38 3.49 13.85 -14.09
C PRO A 38 2.22 14.38 -13.42
N ASP A 39 1.08 13.69 -13.59
CA ASP A 39 -0.21 14.01 -12.98
C ASP A 39 -0.46 13.29 -11.64
N ALA A 40 0.54 12.54 -11.13
CA ALA A 40 0.46 11.87 -9.85
C ALA A 40 0.26 12.88 -8.71
N SER A 41 -0.90 12.76 -8.05
CA SER A 41 -1.37 13.66 -7.01
C SER A 41 -2.11 12.91 -5.91
N LYS A 42 -2.35 13.55 -4.77
CA LYS A 42 -3.19 13.01 -3.69
C LYS A 42 -4.55 12.55 -4.21
N ARG A 43 -5.16 13.32 -5.12
CA ARG A 43 -6.44 12.97 -5.78
C ARG A 43 -6.31 11.71 -6.62
N SER A 44 -5.25 11.58 -7.42
CA SER A 44 -5.04 10.38 -8.26
C SER A 44 -4.87 9.10 -7.44
N ARG A 45 -4.16 9.17 -6.31
CA ARG A 45 -4.00 8.04 -5.38
C ARG A 45 -5.31 7.64 -4.71
N ALA A 46 -6.11 8.62 -4.30
CA ALA A 46 -7.46 8.37 -3.79
C ALA A 46 -8.33 7.67 -4.85
N ALA A 47 -8.32 8.18 -6.09
CA ALA A 47 -9.07 7.60 -7.20
C ALA A 47 -8.64 6.16 -7.51
N PHE A 48 -7.33 5.87 -7.47
CA PHE A 48 -6.82 4.53 -7.66
C PHE A 48 -7.32 3.54 -6.59
N VAL A 49 -7.25 3.92 -5.31
CA VAL A 49 -7.78 3.10 -4.19
C VAL A 49 -9.29 2.88 -4.32
N ILE A 50 -10.05 3.92 -4.69
CA ILE A 50 -11.49 3.82 -4.94
C ILE A 50 -11.77 2.85 -6.10
N GLY A 51 -11.00 2.94 -7.17
CA GLY A 51 -11.10 2.03 -8.33
C GLY A 51 -10.86 0.57 -7.95
N LEU A 52 -9.81 0.30 -7.16
CA LEU A 52 -9.54 -1.05 -6.65
C LEU A 52 -10.68 -1.57 -5.76
N ALA A 53 -11.17 -0.76 -4.83
CA ALA A 53 -12.29 -1.12 -3.97
C ALA A 53 -13.57 -1.39 -4.77
N ALA A 54 -13.84 -0.58 -5.82
CA ALA A 54 -14.97 -0.79 -6.71
C ALA A 54 -14.84 -2.10 -7.52
N GLN A 55 -13.62 -2.50 -7.92
CA GLN A 55 -13.40 -3.80 -8.57
C GLN A 55 -13.60 -4.97 -7.59
N GLN A 56 -13.19 -4.82 -6.32
CA GLN A 56 -13.45 -5.83 -5.28
C GLN A 56 -14.95 -5.98 -4.99
N ALA A 57 -15.70 -4.88 -4.93
CA ALA A 57 -17.14 -4.91 -4.64
C ALA A 57 -17.97 -5.63 -5.71
N LYS A 58 -17.43 -5.83 -6.91
CA LYS A 58 -18.07 -6.61 -7.98
C LYS A 58 -17.92 -8.13 -7.80
N GLN A 59 -17.08 -8.58 -6.89
CA GLN A 59 -16.88 -10.01 -6.66
C GLN A 59 -18.08 -10.61 -5.91
N ALA A 60 -18.36 -11.89 -6.17
CA ALA A 60 -19.46 -12.61 -5.54
C ALA A 60 -19.23 -12.94 -4.06
N TYR A 61 -18.07 -12.58 -3.51
CA TYR A 61 -17.68 -12.83 -2.13
C TYR A 61 -16.96 -11.62 -1.55
N ALA A 62 -17.01 -11.47 -0.23
CA ALA A 62 -16.29 -10.40 0.47
C ALA A 62 -14.77 -10.67 0.40
N PRO A 63 -13.95 -9.66 0.05
CA PRO A 63 -12.51 -9.83 0.04
C PRO A 63 -11.98 -10.11 1.44
N GLY A 64 -10.96 -10.96 1.51
CA GLY A 64 -10.25 -11.31 2.75
C GLY A 64 -9.40 -10.19 3.37
N TYR A 65 -9.51 -8.96 2.85
CA TYR A 65 -8.70 -7.82 3.25
C TYR A 65 -9.42 -6.49 3.07
N HIS A 66 -8.99 -5.49 3.83
CA HIS A 66 -9.24 -4.09 3.58
C HIS A 66 -8.05 -3.45 2.87
N LEU A 67 -8.29 -2.49 1.98
CA LEU A 67 -7.27 -1.75 1.25
C LEU A 67 -7.60 -0.26 1.29
N PHE A 68 -6.64 0.56 1.73
CA PHE A 68 -6.82 2.01 1.86
C PHE A 68 -5.49 2.77 1.79
N ALA A 69 -5.55 4.07 1.46
CA ALA A 69 -4.38 4.95 1.48
C ALA A 69 -4.35 5.84 2.72
N LYS A 70 -3.12 6.14 3.20
CA LYS A 70 -2.82 7.03 4.32
C LYS A 70 -1.55 7.85 4.05
N GLY A 71 -1.17 8.70 5.01
CA GLY A 71 -0.14 9.72 4.86
C GLY A 71 -0.73 11.07 4.45
N GLY A 72 0.04 12.15 4.64
CA GLY A 72 -0.41 13.52 4.34
C GLY A 72 -0.87 13.66 2.89
N GLU A 73 -0.12 13.01 1.98
CA GLU A 73 -0.40 13.00 0.55
C GLU A 73 -1.02 11.69 0.05
N LEU A 74 -1.56 10.84 0.93
CA LEU A 74 -2.06 9.50 0.57
C LEU A 74 -0.99 8.61 -0.09
N GLU A 75 0.27 8.80 0.25
CA GLU A 75 1.42 8.11 -0.37
C GLU A 75 1.77 6.75 0.26
N LYS A 76 1.01 6.30 1.26
CA LYS A 76 1.16 4.99 1.89
C LYS A 76 -0.08 4.13 1.61
N LEU A 77 0.07 3.06 0.85
CA LEU A 77 -0.99 2.06 0.66
C LEU A 77 -0.93 1.03 1.80
N ILE A 78 -2.06 0.73 2.40
CA ILE A 78 -2.16 -0.21 3.52
C ILE A 78 -3.21 -1.28 3.18
N ILE A 79 -2.83 -2.53 3.39
CA ILE A 79 -3.64 -3.71 3.17
C ILE A 79 -3.63 -4.55 4.45
N VAL A 80 -4.80 -4.86 5.00
CA VAL A 80 -4.93 -5.61 6.26
C VAL A 80 -5.95 -6.72 6.09
N ALA A 81 -5.60 -7.95 6.50
CA ALA A 81 -6.51 -9.09 6.51
C ALA A 81 -7.76 -8.82 7.37
N THR A 82 -8.88 -9.45 7.01
CA THR A 82 -10.14 -9.37 7.79
C THR A 82 -10.37 -10.59 8.69
N GLY A 83 -9.50 -11.60 8.65
CA GLY A 83 -9.64 -12.80 9.48
C GLY A 83 -8.35 -13.57 9.67
N ASP A 84 -8.35 -14.43 10.70
CA ASP A 84 -7.21 -15.29 11.05
C ASP A 84 -6.81 -16.24 9.91
N GLY A 85 -5.52 -16.59 9.85
CA GLY A 85 -4.96 -17.51 8.86
C GLY A 85 -4.78 -16.92 7.45
N GLN A 86 -5.10 -15.65 7.26
CA GLN A 86 -4.94 -14.94 5.98
C GLN A 86 -3.69 -14.06 6.00
N TYR A 87 -2.91 -14.12 4.92
CA TYR A 87 -1.72 -13.29 4.70
C TYR A 87 -0.69 -13.33 5.86
N ASP A 88 -0.65 -14.44 6.58
CA ASP A 88 0.22 -14.73 7.73
C ASP A 88 1.66 -15.13 7.35
N THR A 89 2.00 -15.12 6.06
CA THR A 89 3.36 -15.36 5.57
C THR A 89 3.74 -14.36 4.49
N LEU A 90 5.03 -14.08 4.37
CA LEU A 90 5.59 -13.23 3.31
C LEU A 90 5.12 -13.67 1.91
N PHE A 91 5.09 -14.97 1.65
CA PHE A 91 4.68 -15.51 0.36
C PHE A 91 3.19 -15.30 0.07
N ARG A 92 2.31 -15.47 1.06
CA ARG A 92 0.88 -15.17 0.90
C ARG A 92 0.63 -13.67 0.68
N MET A 93 1.37 -12.80 1.36
CA MET A 93 1.31 -11.36 1.12
C MET A 93 1.77 -10.97 -0.29
N ARG A 94 2.86 -11.56 -0.79
CA ARG A 94 3.32 -11.33 -2.18
C ARG A 94 2.33 -11.89 -3.21
N ALA A 95 1.73 -13.05 -2.95
CA ALA A 95 0.68 -13.61 -3.81
C ALA A 95 -0.55 -12.69 -3.88
N LEU A 96 -0.92 -12.04 -2.76
CA LEU A 96 -1.96 -11.00 -2.76
C LEU A 96 -1.59 -9.84 -3.70
N LEU A 97 -0.39 -9.28 -3.57
CA LEU A 97 0.08 -8.20 -4.45
C LEU A 97 0.10 -8.62 -5.93
N ALA A 98 0.52 -9.85 -6.22
CA ALA A 98 0.47 -10.39 -7.58
C ALA A 98 -0.98 -10.42 -8.11
N SER A 99 -1.94 -10.91 -7.32
CA SER A 99 -3.36 -10.97 -7.73
C SER A 99 -4.00 -9.57 -7.90
N LEU A 100 -3.56 -8.59 -7.11
CA LEU A 100 -3.98 -7.19 -7.24
C LEU A 100 -3.54 -6.56 -8.56
N THR A 101 -2.53 -7.11 -9.24
CA THR A 101 -2.13 -6.67 -10.59
C THR A 101 -3.31 -6.77 -11.56
N SER A 102 -4.02 -7.89 -11.57
CA SER A 102 -5.18 -8.10 -12.43
C SER A 102 -6.31 -7.10 -12.12
N MET A 103 -6.51 -6.75 -10.85
CA MET A 103 -7.51 -5.76 -10.45
C MET A 103 -7.11 -4.35 -10.87
N ALA A 104 -5.83 -3.98 -10.70
CA ALA A 104 -5.29 -2.69 -11.12
C ALA A 104 -5.44 -2.47 -12.63
N ARG A 105 -5.26 -3.53 -13.43
CA ARG A 105 -5.48 -3.50 -14.88
C ARG A 105 -6.93 -3.22 -15.28
N GLY A 106 -7.89 -3.47 -14.38
CA GLY A 106 -9.30 -3.13 -14.60
C GLY A 106 -9.67 -1.69 -14.24
N THR A 107 -8.72 -0.87 -13.81
CA THR A 107 -8.98 0.53 -13.41
C THR A 107 -8.72 1.50 -14.57
N GLU A 108 -9.24 2.74 -14.48
CA GLU A 108 -8.94 3.78 -15.48
C GLU A 108 -7.45 4.11 -15.59
N LEU A 109 -6.64 3.81 -14.55
CA LEU A 109 -5.19 3.99 -14.59
C LEU A 109 -4.53 3.13 -15.68
N PHE A 110 -5.04 1.91 -15.88
CA PHE A 110 -4.56 1.00 -16.92
C PHE A 110 -4.64 1.63 -18.31
N ALA A 111 -5.78 2.26 -18.61
CA ALA A 111 -6.04 2.86 -19.92
C ALA A 111 -5.11 4.04 -20.25
N ARG A 112 -4.35 4.54 -19.27
CA ARG A 112 -3.41 5.66 -19.42
C ARG A 112 -1.96 5.24 -19.64
N THR A 113 -1.68 3.94 -19.61
CA THR A 113 -0.32 3.41 -19.72
C THR A 113 -0.15 2.71 -21.06
N ASP A 114 1.02 2.84 -21.69
CA ASP A 114 1.25 2.30 -23.04
C ASP A 114 1.41 0.77 -23.07
N ALA A 115 1.97 0.17 -22.02
CA ALA A 115 2.24 -1.27 -21.94
C ALA A 115 1.89 -1.90 -20.58
N PRO A 116 0.63 -1.75 -20.12
CA PRO A 116 0.25 -2.14 -18.77
C PRO A 116 0.21 -3.66 -18.52
N GLN A 117 0.25 -4.48 -19.58
CA GLN A 117 0.44 -5.93 -19.46
C GLN A 117 1.82 -6.32 -18.91
N ASP A 118 2.79 -5.41 -18.98
CA ASP A 118 4.16 -5.63 -18.50
C ASP A 118 4.35 -5.11 -17.07
N LEU A 119 3.37 -4.35 -16.55
CA LEU A 119 3.39 -3.80 -15.19
C LEU A 119 2.79 -4.77 -14.18
N ASN A 120 3.45 -4.86 -13.02
CA ASN A 120 2.89 -5.47 -11.82
C ASN A 120 2.24 -4.42 -10.89
N PHE A 121 1.61 -4.89 -9.81
CA PHE A 121 0.93 -4.00 -8.86
C PHE A 121 1.83 -2.93 -8.23
N LEU A 122 3.08 -3.25 -7.92
CA LEU A 122 4.02 -2.30 -7.32
C LEU A 122 4.49 -1.27 -8.35
N ASP A 123 4.57 -1.62 -9.63
CA ASP A 123 4.81 -0.65 -10.71
C ASP A 123 3.66 0.34 -10.83
N PHE A 124 2.40 -0.11 -10.76
CA PHE A 124 1.26 0.81 -10.70
C PHE A 124 1.31 1.71 -9.46
N CYS A 125 1.75 1.17 -8.32
CA CYS A 125 1.97 1.97 -7.11
C CYS A 125 3.04 3.05 -7.32
N LYS A 126 4.17 2.70 -7.96
CA LYS A 126 5.22 3.63 -8.32
C LYS A 126 4.72 4.71 -9.27
N LEU A 127 4.05 4.31 -10.35
CA LEU A 127 3.50 5.20 -11.38
C LEU A 127 2.61 6.30 -10.76
N ILE A 128 1.74 5.94 -9.81
CA ILE A 128 0.81 6.88 -9.16
C ILE A 128 1.41 7.59 -7.93
N GLY A 129 2.69 7.34 -7.63
CA GLY A 129 3.46 8.03 -6.60
C GLY A 129 3.22 7.53 -5.17
N PHE A 130 2.82 6.27 -4.97
CA PHE A 130 2.95 5.65 -3.65
C PHE A 130 4.43 5.45 -3.32
N LYS A 131 4.80 5.72 -2.07
CA LYS A 131 6.16 5.56 -1.53
C LYS A 131 6.29 4.32 -0.66
N GLN A 132 5.17 3.77 -0.19
CA GLN A 132 5.13 2.60 0.65
C GLN A 132 3.88 1.77 0.41
N VAL A 133 4.04 0.44 0.41
CA VAL A 133 2.96 -0.53 0.51
C VAL A 133 3.16 -1.35 1.78
N THR A 134 2.15 -1.37 2.65
CA THR A 134 2.12 -2.22 3.85
C THR A 134 1.08 -3.32 3.65
N VAL A 135 1.47 -4.57 3.91
CA VAL A 135 0.54 -5.72 3.96
C VAL A 135 0.65 -6.35 5.35
N SER A 136 -0.48 -6.64 5.98
CA SER A 136 -0.52 -7.22 7.32
C SER A 136 -1.65 -8.24 7.48
N ASN A 137 -1.44 -9.23 8.34
CA ASN A 137 -2.51 -10.10 8.81
C ASN A 137 -3.36 -9.45 9.93
N GLY A 138 -3.03 -8.22 10.34
CA GLY A 138 -3.76 -7.47 11.38
C GLY A 138 -3.50 -7.95 12.81
N LYS A 139 -2.64 -8.96 13.02
CA LYS A 139 -2.40 -9.59 14.32
C LYS A 139 -0.94 -9.49 14.76
N ASP A 140 -0.05 -10.15 14.03
CA ASP A 140 1.34 -10.34 14.44
C ASP A 140 2.33 -10.35 13.26
N VAL A 141 1.84 -10.26 12.02
CA VAL A 141 2.67 -10.24 10.81
C VAL A 141 2.35 -9.00 9.98
N THR A 142 3.37 -8.20 9.74
CA THR A 142 3.36 -7.03 8.86
C THR A 142 4.62 -7.02 7.99
N HIS A 143 4.41 -6.84 6.70
CA HIS A 143 5.44 -6.63 5.70
C HIS A 143 5.33 -5.23 5.09
N GLN A 144 6.44 -4.51 4.99
CA GLN A 144 6.49 -3.18 4.38
C GLN A 144 7.43 -3.15 3.17
N ILE A 145 6.93 -2.60 2.08
CA ILE A 145 7.67 -2.42 0.84
C ILE A 145 7.87 -0.93 0.62
N LYS A 146 9.13 -0.50 0.53
CA LYS A 146 9.50 0.86 0.15
C LYS A 146 9.60 0.95 -1.37
N VAL A 147 8.66 1.67 -1.98
CA VAL A 147 8.57 1.82 -3.44
C VAL A 147 9.50 2.96 -3.87
N GLN A 148 10.45 2.65 -4.74
CA GLN A 148 11.52 3.54 -5.18
C GLN A 148 11.55 3.67 -6.69
#